data_AF-A0A0A8L4B4-F1
#
_entry.id   AF-A0A0A8L4B4-F1
#
_cell.length_a   1.000
_cell.length_b   1.000
_cell.length_c   1.000
_cell.angle_alpha   90.00
_cell.angle_beta   90.00
_cell.angle_gamma   90.00
#
_symmetry.space_group_name_H-M   'P 1'
#
loop_
_entity.id
_entity.type
_entity.pdbx_description
1 polymer ?
#
loop_
_entity_poly.entity_id
_entity_poly.type
_entity_poly.pdbx_seq_one_letter_code
_entity_poly.pdbx_strand_id
1 'polypeptide(L)'
;MLKYNEFKNTLEELQTRIIDLGHKKDEHDVVLTTLEATDSKRKCYRMVGSALVETDVGTTIPALQTNRDNLGQTVSTLRGQLIKTAEQFEKWKKDNKIQVVRQ
;
A
#
# COMPACT_ATOMS: atom_id res chain seq x y z
N MET A 1 -3.85 9.23 28.89
CA MET A 1 -4.08 9.94 27.61
C MET A 1 -3.01 9.64 26.57
N LEU A 2 -1.71 9.68 26.90
CA LEU A 2 -0.61 9.45 25.94
C LEU A 2 -0.78 8.14 25.13
N LYS A 3 -0.98 7.02 25.82
CA LYS A 3 -1.19 5.70 25.17
C LYS A 3 -2.45 5.59 24.31
N TYR A 4 -3.52 6.33 24.65
CA TYR A 4 -4.73 6.38 23.81
C TYR A 4 -4.44 7.12 22.50
N ASN A 5 -3.74 8.24 22.58
CA ASN A 5 -3.35 9.02 21.41
C ASN A 5 -2.33 8.25 20.54
N GLU A 6 -1.41 7.52 21.15
CA GLU A 6 -0.51 6.61 20.43
C GLU A 6 -1.29 5.60 19.58
N PHE A 7 -2.27 4.88 20.17
CA PHE A 7 -3.10 3.94 19.41
C PHE A 7 -3.84 4.60 18.26
N LYS A 8 -4.43 5.79 18.49
CA LYS A 8 -5.11 6.53 17.43
C LYS A 8 -4.16 6.91 16.29
N ASN A 9 -3.02 7.52 16.62
CA ASN A 9 -2.03 7.95 15.64
C ASN A 9 -1.52 6.76 14.83
N THR A 10 -1.23 5.63 15.47
CA THR A 10 -0.79 4.41 14.76
C THR A 10 -1.88 3.87 13.82
N LEU A 11 -3.15 3.86 14.25
CA LEU A 11 -4.25 3.40 13.39
C LEU A 11 -4.44 4.34 12.17
N GLU A 12 -4.38 5.65 12.38
CA GLU A 12 -4.48 6.65 11.31
C GLU A 12 -3.30 6.56 10.32
N GLU A 13 -2.08 6.38 10.82
CA GLU A 13 -0.89 6.17 10.00
C GLU A 13 -0.99 4.91 9.15
N LEU A 14 -1.37 3.77 9.78
CA LEU A 14 -1.56 2.50 9.07
C LEU A 14 -2.62 2.64 7.98
N GLN A 15 -3.73 3.32 8.27
CA GLN A 15 -4.82 3.50 7.32
C GLN A 15 -4.39 4.38 6.14
N THR A 16 -3.70 5.49 6.40
CA THR A 16 -3.16 6.37 5.36
C THR A 16 -2.22 5.59 4.45
N ARG A 17 -1.29 4.84 5.04
CA ARG A 17 -0.30 4.07 4.28
C ARG A 17 -0.92 2.94 3.45
N ILE A 18 -1.99 2.30 3.95
CA ILE A 18 -2.76 1.30 3.19
C ILE A 18 -3.39 1.93 1.95
N ILE A 19 -3.99 3.12 2.09
CA ILE A 19 -4.65 3.83 0.99
C ILE A 19 -3.61 4.23 -0.06
N ASP A 20 -2.51 4.85 0.37
CA ASP A 20 -1.45 5.32 -0.53
C ASP A 20 -0.82 4.17 -1.34
N LEU A 21 -0.49 3.05 -0.68
CA LEU A 21 0.06 1.88 -1.37
C LEU A 21 -0.99 1.17 -2.23
N GLY A 22 -2.27 1.21 -1.82
CA GLY A 22 -3.38 0.72 -2.62
C GLY A 22 -3.50 1.47 -3.94
N HIS A 23 -3.49 2.80 -3.91
CA HIS A 23 -3.53 3.62 -5.12
C HIS A 23 -2.33 3.33 -6.05
N LYS A 24 -1.12 3.23 -5.51
CA LYS A 24 0.07 2.86 -6.32
C LYS A 24 -0.09 1.51 -6.99
N LYS A 25 -0.62 0.51 -6.27
CA LYS A 25 -0.91 -0.81 -6.86
C LYS A 25 -1.91 -0.69 -8.01
N ASP A 26 -2.97 0.09 -7.83
CA ASP A 26 -4.02 0.24 -8.84
C ASP A 26 -3.51 1.03 -10.07
N GLU A 27 -2.62 2.01 -9.88
CA GLU A 27 -1.90 2.67 -10.98
C GLU A 27 -1.07 1.65 -11.80
N HIS A 28 -0.38 0.73 -11.14
CA HIS A 28 0.32 -0.35 -11.83
C HIS A 28 -0.64 -1.26 -12.62
N ASP A 29 -1.83 -1.58 -12.08
CA ASP A 29 -2.84 -2.38 -12.78
C ASP A 29 -3.31 -1.70 -14.09
N VAL A 30 -3.51 -0.38 -14.05
CA VAL A 30 -3.90 0.41 -15.24
C VAL A 30 -2.79 0.39 -16.31
N VAL A 31 -1.53 0.57 -15.91
CA VAL A 31 -0.39 0.54 -16.83
C VAL A 31 -0.25 -0.85 -17.45
N LEU A 32 -0.34 -1.91 -16.66
CA LEU A 32 -0.27 -3.30 -17.14
C LEU A 32 -1.35 -3.59 -18.19
N THR A 33 -2.60 -3.24 -17.89
CA THR A 33 -3.74 -3.42 -18.81
C THR A 33 -3.50 -2.71 -20.16
N THR A 34 -2.89 -1.51 -20.11
CA THR A 34 -2.58 -0.74 -21.31
C THR A 34 -1.45 -1.39 -22.13
N LEU A 35 -0.44 -1.93 -21.46
CA LEU A 35 0.72 -2.56 -22.11
C LEU A 35 0.40 -3.95 -22.69
N GLU A 36 -0.53 -4.69 -22.10
CA GLU A 36 -0.96 -6.01 -22.60
C GLU A 36 -1.55 -5.94 -24.03
N ALA A 37 -2.17 -4.81 -24.38
CA ALA A 37 -2.69 -4.57 -25.74
C ALA A 37 -1.62 -4.12 -26.75
N THR A 38 -0.36 -4.03 -26.33
CA THR A 38 0.75 -3.48 -27.13
C THR A 38 1.73 -4.57 -27.57
N ASP A 39 2.40 -4.38 -28.71
CA ASP A 39 3.44 -5.28 -29.20
C ASP A 39 4.59 -5.43 -28.20
N SER A 40 4.99 -6.67 -27.93
CA SER A 40 5.99 -7.01 -26.91
C SER A 40 7.39 -6.47 -27.22
N LYS A 41 7.72 -6.22 -28.49
CA LYS A 41 9.00 -5.65 -28.94
C LYS A 41 8.98 -4.13 -28.99
N ARG A 42 7.84 -3.48 -28.71
CA ARG A 42 7.78 -2.03 -28.64
C ARG A 42 8.69 -1.54 -27.52
N LYS A 43 9.50 -0.52 -27.84
CA LYS A 43 10.42 0.09 -26.87
C LYS A 43 9.65 0.75 -25.72
N CYS A 44 10.12 0.51 -24.51
CA CYS A 44 9.70 1.15 -23.28
C CYS A 44 10.87 1.99 -22.73
N TYR A 45 10.54 3.07 -22.04
CA TYR A 45 11.51 3.94 -21.42
C TYR A 45 11.14 4.18 -19.96
N ARG A 46 12.08 3.93 -19.05
CA ARG A 46 11.89 4.14 -17.62
C ARG A 46 12.94 5.09 -17.07
N MET A 47 12.49 6.08 -16.30
CA MET A 47 13.39 6.99 -15.60
C MET A 47 13.93 6.34 -14.32
N VAL A 48 15.24 6.40 -14.11
CA VAL A 48 15.94 5.92 -12.91
C VAL A 48 16.87 7.02 -12.42
N GLY A 49 16.45 7.73 -11.37
CA GLY A 49 17.11 8.97 -10.99
C GLY A 49 17.03 9.99 -12.12
N SER A 50 18.16 10.40 -12.67
CA SER A 50 18.27 11.30 -13.83
C SER A 50 18.51 10.58 -15.17
N ALA A 51 18.64 9.25 -15.18
CA ALA A 51 18.92 8.48 -16.39
C ALA A 51 17.64 7.87 -16.98
N LEU A 52 17.53 7.86 -18.31
CA LEU A 52 16.48 7.16 -19.04
C LEU A 52 17.00 5.79 -19.50
N VAL A 53 16.36 4.72 -19.05
CA VAL A 53 16.71 3.34 -19.40
C VAL A 53 15.74 2.83 -20.47
N GLU A 54 16.28 2.37 -21.60
CA GLU A 54 15.51 1.72 -22.67
C GLU A 54 15.31 0.23 -22.35
N THR A 55 14.07 -0.24 -22.47
CA THR A 55 13.64 -1.64 -22.36
C THR A 55 12.61 -1.94 -23.46
N ASP A 56 11.94 -3.09 -23.40
CA ASP A 56 10.79 -3.40 -24.25
C ASP A 56 9.57 -3.77 -23.40
N VAL A 57 8.39 -3.84 -24.02
CA VAL A 57 7.14 -4.21 -23.34
C VAL A 57 7.24 -5.59 -22.70
N GLY A 58 7.84 -6.57 -23.40
CA GLY A 58 7.98 -7.94 -22.94
C GLY A 58 8.79 -8.10 -21.65
N THR A 59 9.84 -7.30 -21.47
CA THR A 59 10.67 -7.24 -20.26
C THR A 59 10.08 -6.32 -19.18
N THR A 60 9.30 -5.32 -19.57
CA THR A 60 8.71 -4.34 -18.66
C THR A 60 7.49 -4.90 -17.91
N ILE A 61 6.63 -5.68 -18.59
CA ILE A 61 5.43 -6.28 -17.98
C ILE A 61 5.77 -7.13 -16.73
N PRO A 62 6.72 -8.09 -16.77
CA PRO A 62 7.09 -8.89 -15.61
C PRO A 62 7.61 -8.06 -14.42
N ALA A 63 8.35 -6.99 -14.71
CA ALA A 63 8.86 -6.09 -13.69
C ALA A 63 7.73 -5.30 -13.01
N LEU A 64 6.75 -4.83 -13.78
CA LEU A 64 5.56 -4.14 -13.26
C LEU A 64 4.67 -5.08 -12.46
N GLN A 65 4.46 -6.32 -12.92
CA GLN A 65 3.69 -7.34 -12.19
C GLN A 65 4.32 -7.66 -10.84
N THR A 66 5.63 -7.92 -10.82
CA THR A 66 6.37 -8.18 -9.57
C THR A 66 6.22 -7.03 -8.56
N ASN A 67 6.35 -5.79 -9.02
CA ASN A 67 6.20 -4.62 -8.15
C ASN A 67 4.77 -4.47 -7.62
N ARG A 68 3.78 -4.66 -8.49
CA ARG A 68 2.36 -4.63 -8.14
C ARG A 68 2.02 -5.69 -7.08
N ASP A 69 2.52 -6.90 -7.24
CA ASP A 69 2.25 -7.99 -6.29
C ASP A 69 2.93 -7.75 -4.95
N ASN A 70 4.17 -7.21 -4.96
CA ASN A 70 4.85 -6.78 -3.73
C ASN A 70 4.07 -5.67 -2.99
N LEU A 71 3.50 -4.71 -3.71
CA LEU A 71 2.61 -3.68 -3.14
C LEU A 71 1.36 -4.33 -2.53
N GLY A 72 0.73 -5.27 -3.24
CA GLY A 72 -0.44 -6.01 -2.75
C GLY A 72 -0.14 -6.79 -1.46
N GLN A 73 0.99 -7.49 -1.40
CA GLN A 73 1.42 -8.21 -0.21
C GLN A 73 1.70 -7.27 0.97
N THR A 74 2.31 -6.11 0.70
CA THR A 74 2.56 -5.08 1.72
C THR A 74 1.25 -4.51 2.26
N VAL A 75 0.29 -4.19 1.39
CA VAL A 75 -1.05 -3.73 1.78
C VAL A 75 -1.77 -4.76 2.64
N SER A 76 -1.71 -6.04 2.26
CA SER A 76 -2.30 -7.14 3.04
C SER A 76 -1.68 -7.23 4.45
N THR A 77 -0.36 -7.10 4.54
CA THR A 77 0.38 -7.11 5.81
C THR A 77 -0.02 -5.93 6.70
N LEU A 78 -0.10 -4.71 6.15
CA LEU A 78 -0.53 -3.51 6.88
C LEU A 78 -1.98 -3.61 7.35
N ARG A 79 -2.89 -4.18 6.55
CA ARG A 79 -4.27 -4.45 6.97
C ARG A 79 -4.32 -5.42 8.16
N GLY A 80 -3.50 -6.46 8.15
CA GLY A 80 -3.36 -7.36 9.29
C GLY A 80 -2.86 -6.65 10.56
N GLN A 81 -1.90 -5.73 10.42
CA GLN A 81 -1.42 -4.91 11.54
C GLN A 81 -2.47 -3.92 12.05
N LEU A 82 -3.26 -3.32 11.15
CA LEU A 82 -4.37 -2.43 11.49
C LEU A 82 -5.41 -3.15 12.36
N ILE A 83 -5.84 -4.34 11.93
CA ILE A 83 -6.82 -5.16 12.67
C ILE A 83 -6.27 -5.52 14.06
N LYS A 84 -5.04 -6.04 14.13
CA LYS A 84 -4.41 -6.40 15.41
C LYS A 84 -4.29 -5.20 16.35
N THR A 85 -3.88 -4.04 15.83
CA THR A 85 -3.76 -2.81 16.63
C THR A 85 -5.12 -2.34 17.11
N ALA A 86 -6.16 -2.43 16.29
CA ALA A 86 -7.52 -2.07 16.67
C ALA A 86 -8.06 -2.98 17.78
N GLU A 87 -7.85 -4.30 17.67
CA GLU A 87 -8.22 -5.26 18.72
C GLU A 87 -7.49 -5.00 20.05
N GLN A 88 -6.20 -4.72 19.98
CA GLN A 88 -5.39 -4.35 21.15
C GLN A 88 -5.89 -3.05 21.78
N PHE A 89 -6.27 -2.06 20.97
CA PHE A 89 -6.81 -0.81 21.45
C PHE A 89 -8.17 -1.00 22.15
N GLU A 90 -9.07 -1.80 21.57
CA GLU A 90 -10.35 -2.14 22.20
C GLU A 90 -10.15 -2.87 23.53
N LYS A 91 -9.24 -3.85 23.57
CA LYS A 91 -8.90 -4.56 24.81
C LYS A 91 -8.36 -3.60 25.86
N TRP A 92 -7.40 -2.75 25.49
CA TRP A 92 -6.81 -1.78 26.40
C TRP A 92 -7.84 -0.79 26.95
N LYS A 93 -8.79 -0.32 26.13
CA LYS A 93 -9.90 0.54 26.59
C LYS A 93 -10.78 -0.16 27.63
N LYS A 94 -11.13 -1.43 27.40
CA LYS A 94 -11.92 -2.25 28.36
C LYS A 94 -11.18 -2.44 29.68
N ASP A 95 -9.93 -2.86 29.63
CA ASP A 95 -9.09 -3.14 30.81
C ASP A 95 -8.91 -1.88 31.68
N ASN A 96 -8.84 -0.71 31.05
CA ASN A 96 -8.67 0.58 31.73
C ASN A 96 -9.99 1.32 31.98
N LYS A 97 -11.15 0.69 31.74
CA LYS A 97 -12.50 1.26 31.91
C LYS A 97 -12.67 2.63 31.23
N ILE A 98 -12.02 2.82 30.07
CA ILE A 98 -12.09 4.09 29.34
C ILE A 98 -13.47 4.22 28.72
N GLN A 99 -14.24 5.19 29.19
CA GLN A 99 -15.49 5.61 28.57
C GLN A 99 -15.19 6.72 27.56
N VAL A 100 -15.39 6.43 26.28
CA VAL A 100 -15.34 7.45 25.24
C VAL A 100 -16.63 8.25 25.31
N VAL A 101 -16.58 9.43 25.92
CA VAL A 101 -17.69 10.38 25.88
C VAL A 101 -17.70 10.96 24.45
N ARG A 102 -18.74 10.64 23.66
CA ARG A 102 -19.00 11.36 22.41
C ARG A 102 -19.49 12.75 22.80
N GLN A 103 -18.70 13.79 22.51
CA GLN A 103 -19.21 15.16 22.38
C GLN A 103 -19.86 15.32 21.01
#